data_AF-A0A3A9SND9-F1
#
_entry.id   AF-A0A3A9SND9-F1
#
_cell.length_a   1.000
_cell.length_b   1.000
_cell.length_c   1.000
_cell.angle_alpha   90.00
_cell.angle_beta   90.00
_cell.angle_gamma   90.00
#
_symmetry.space_group_name_H-M   'P 1'
#
loop_
_entity.id
_entity.type
_entity.pdbx_description
1 polymer ?
#
loop_
_entity_poly.entity_id
_entity_poly.type
_entity_poly.pdbx_seq_one_letter_code
_entity_poly.pdbx_strand_id
1 'polypeptide(L)'
;MAQIKKCLLCVTLTALLSCFLGFAIPSTVHATENVVDSTTPTDPTRDRDSNLTGSQDERTNITDPGSSEDPDDLKKLNIANTVTVTYDNGNGSLNGALRILITLTLISLAPTLLVMMTSFTRIVIALHFTRTAIGTQTSPPNIVMIGIALFMTLFIMQPTLTEVYNDAVIPFENGQMDQKEFIDTAMGPFRQFMYGQTQTKDVRLFMEIDHIEWDGELESIPNVVLIPSFIVSELRTAFIIGFLIYVPFIVIDMVVASVLMSMGMMMLPPTTISMPFKILLFVLADGWSLIIGNLVKSFY
;
A
#
# COMPACT_ATOMS: atom_id res chain seq x y z
N MET A 1 1.51 -23.13 14.70
CA MET A 1 0.65 -22.49 13.67
C MET A 1 -0.06 -21.22 14.16
N ALA A 2 -0.62 -21.17 15.38
CA ALA A 2 -1.25 -19.95 15.92
C ALA A 2 -0.25 -18.83 16.28
N GLN A 3 0.96 -19.19 16.71
CA GLN A 3 2.04 -18.23 17.02
C GLN A 3 2.61 -17.56 15.76
N ILE A 4 2.77 -18.32 14.67
CA ILE A 4 3.24 -17.80 13.36
C ILE A 4 2.24 -16.79 12.77
N LYS A 5 0.92 -17.02 12.94
CA LYS A 5 -0.11 -16.08 12.45
C LYS A 5 -0.16 -14.77 13.24
N LYS A 6 0.03 -14.82 14.57
CA LYS A 6 0.12 -13.61 15.41
C LYS A 6 1.42 -12.86 15.18
N CYS A 7 2.51 -13.58 14.96
CA CYS A 7 3.82 -13.04 14.65
C CYS A 7 3.85 -12.35 13.27
N LEU A 8 3.28 -12.95 12.23
CA LEU A 8 3.22 -12.33 10.88
C LEU A 8 2.42 -11.02 10.88
N LEU A 9 1.31 -10.96 11.61
CA LEU A 9 0.51 -9.73 11.74
C LEU A 9 1.20 -8.68 12.61
N CYS A 10 1.89 -9.09 13.67
CA CYS A 10 2.61 -8.17 14.55
C CYS A 10 3.85 -7.59 13.85
N VAL A 11 4.67 -8.44 13.23
CA VAL A 11 5.91 -8.07 12.53
C VAL A 11 5.65 -7.21 11.31
N THR A 12 4.63 -7.53 10.51
CA THR A 12 4.28 -6.66 9.37
C THR A 12 3.76 -5.31 9.83
N LEU A 13 3.01 -5.24 10.94
CA LEU A 13 2.44 -4.00 11.46
C LEU A 13 3.46 -3.14 12.23
N THR A 14 4.37 -3.73 12.99
CA THR A 14 5.43 -3.01 13.73
C THR A 14 6.58 -2.60 12.82
N ALA A 15 7.00 -3.45 11.88
CA ALA A 15 7.96 -3.07 10.82
C ALA A 15 7.41 -1.91 9.97
N LEU A 16 6.14 -1.93 9.58
CA LEU A 16 5.51 -0.84 8.85
C LEU A 16 5.44 0.48 9.63
N LEU A 17 5.09 0.41 10.91
CA LEU A 17 4.85 1.60 11.72
C LEU A 17 6.15 2.34 12.04
N SER A 18 7.22 1.58 12.29
CA SER A 18 8.51 2.16 12.60
C SER A 18 9.16 2.72 11.33
N CYS A 19 8.99 2.07 10.15
CA CYS A 19 9.78 2.34 8.94
C CYS A 19 9.56 3.74 8.39
N PHE A 20 8.37 4.26 8.68
CA PHE A 20 7.90 5.49 8.12
C PHE A 20 8.02 6.69 9.07
N LEU A 21 8.12 6.47 10.40
CA LEU A 21 8.32 7.55 11.38
C LEU A 21 9.73 8.16 11.30
N GLY A 22 10.73 7.43 10.79
CA GLY A 22 12.10 7.92 10.63
C GLY A 22 12.33 8.83 9.42
N PHE A 23 11.44 8.84 8.42
CA PHE A 23 11.69 9.50 7.13
C PHE A 23 11.17 10.95 7.05
N ALA A 24 10.46 11.46 8.08
CA ALA A 24 9.63 12.66 7.95
C ALA A 24 10.00 13.89 8.82
N ILE A 25 11.18 13.94 9.47
CA ILE A 25 11.55 15.12 10.29
C ILE A 25 12.99 15.59 10.03
N PRO A 26 13.22 16.74 9.37
CA PRO A 26 14.48 17.47 9.50
C PRO A 26 14.43 18.35 10.76
N SER A 27 15.44 18.24 11.62
CA SER A 27 15.60 19.03 12.83
C SER A 27 16.45 20.29 12.60
N THR A 28 16.10 21.35 13.33
CA THR A 28 16.82 22.62 13.61
C THR A 28 16.46 23.86 12.77
N VAL A 29 15.90 24.89 13.44
CA VAL A 29 15.98 26.32 13.04
C VAL A 29 16.08 27.18 14.30
N HIS A 30 17.04 28.11 14.33
CA HIS A 30 17.26 29.10 15.38
C HIS A 30 16.23 30.25 15.33
N ALA A 31 15.79 30.71 16.51
CA ALA A 31 14.82 31.81 16.65
C ALA A 31 15.53 33.18 16.80
N THR A 32 14.96 34.22 16.21
CA THR A 32 15.15 35.62 16.63
C THR A 32 13.79 36.19 17.00
N GLU A 33 13.72 36.77 18.18
CA GLU A 33 12.51 37.17 18.88
C GLU A 33 12.13 38.62 18.56
N ASN A 34 10.83 38.91 18.40
CA ASN A 34 10.26 40.22 18.65
C ASN A 34 8.85 40.05 19.25
N VAL A 35 8.70 40.53 20.48
CA VAL A 35 7.50 40.43 21.32
C VAL A 35 6.52 41.55 20.99
N VAL A 36 5.22 41.22 20.89
CA VAL A 36 4.14 42.20 21.08
C VAL A 36 3.13 41.61 22.07
N ASP A 37 3.01 42.29 23.20
CA ASP A 37 2.13 41.97 24.33
C ASP A 37 0.70 42.44 24.04
N SER A 38 -0.31 41.61 24.34
CA SER A 38 -1.73 41.95 24.15
C SER A 38 -2.50 41.80 25.45
N THR A 39 -2.78 42.94 26.06
CA THR A 39 -3.55 43.11 27.29
C THR A 39 -5.04 43.30 27.02
N THR A 40 -5.91 42.36 27.39
CA THR A 40 -7.30 42.71 27.79
C THR A 40 -7.95 41.66 28.72
N PRO A 41 -8.77 42.07 29.72
CA PRO A 41 -9.04 41.31 30.95
C PRO A 41 -10.30 40.41 30.95
N THR A 42 -10.33 39.59 32.00
CA THR A 42 -11.24 38.52 32.45
C THR A 42 -12.75 38.81 32.54
N ASP A 43 -13.52 37.77 32.22
CA ASP A 43 -14.94 37.47 32.46
C ASP A 43 -15.36 37.48 33.96
N PRO A 44 -16.50 38.08 34.37
CA PRO A 44 -17.06 37.92 35.71
C PRO A 44 -18.23 36.91 35.73
N THR A 45 -18.03 35.76 36.37
CA THR A 45 -19.07 34.78 36.72
C THR A 45 -20.16 35.34 37.65
N ARG A 46 -21.40 34.83 37.54
CA ARG A 46 -22.33 34.76 38.69
C ARG A 46 -23.28 33.55 38.66
N ASP A 47 -23.43 33.01 39.87
CA ASP A 47 -24.11 31.83 40.44
C ASP A 47 -25.35 31.20 39.78
N ARG A 48 -25.49 29.90 40.06
CA ARG A 48 -26.52 28.97 39.60
C ARG A 48 -27.53 28.72 40.73
N ASP A 49 -28.79 29.10 40.55
CA ASP A 49 -29.89 28.69 41.44
C ASP A 49 -30.70 27.55 40.82
N SER A 50 -30.88 26.50 41.61
CA SER A 50 -31.70 25.32 41.33
C SER A 50 -33.07 25.48 41.98
N ASN A 51 -34.13 25.57 41.19
CA ASN A 51 -35.45 24.93 41.38
C ASN A 51 -36.48 25.55 40.42
N LEU A 52 -37.49 24.74 40.09
CA LEU A 52 -38.77 25.05 39.42
C LEU A 52 -38.84 24.62 37.95
N THR A 53 -39.56 23.52 37.74
CA THR A 53 -40.26 23.19 36.49
C THR A 53 -41.02 24.42 36.01
N GLY A 54 -40.58 24.98 34.88
CA GLY A 54 -41.13 26.21 34.32
C GLY A 54 -42.62 26.12 34.04
N SER A 55 -43.33 27.20 34.36
CA SER A 55 -44.67 27.48 33.86
C SER A 55 -44.66 27.54 32.33
N GLN A 56 -45.82 27.31 31.71
CA GLN A 56 -46.02 27.14 30.27
C GLN A 56 -45.67 28.37 29.39
N ASP A 57 -45.13 29.45 29.97
CA ASP A 57 -44.88 30.73 29.29
C ASP A 57 -43.38 31.10 29.16
N GLU A 58 -42.45 30.31 29.69
CA GLU A 58 -41.02 30.56 29.46
C GLU A 58 -40.46 29.65 28.35
N ARG A 59 -40.11 30.27 27.23
CA ARG A 59 -39.44 29.60 26.12
C ARG A 59 -38.08 29.07 26.60
N THR A 60 -37.79 27.80 26.33
CA THR A 60 -36.48 27.18 26.55
C THR A 60 -35.42 27.60 25.52
N ASN A 61 -35.79 28.47 24.58
CA ASN A 61 -34.88 28.97 23.57
C ASN A 61 -34.37 30.34 23.99
N ILE A 62 -33.05 30.47 24.14
CA ILE A 62 -32.39 31.73 24.57
C ILE A 62 -32.45 32.79 23.46
N THR A 63 -32.73 32.39 22.21
CA THR A 63 -32.77 33.26 21.02
C THR A 63 -33.78 32.77 20.00
N ASP A 64 -34.52 33.68 19.33
CA ASP A 64 -35.52 33.32 18.32
C ASP A 64 -34.90 32.68 17.05
N PRO A 65 -35.61 31.75 16.37
CA PRO A 65 -35.10 31.14 15.15
C PRO A 65 -34.84 32.20 14.06
N GLY A 66 -33.58 32.35 13.64
CA GLY A 66 -33.16 33.33 12.63
C GLY A 66 -32.46 34.58 13.17
N SER A 67 -32.21 34.68 14.49
CA SER A 67 -31.50 35.82 15.10
C SER A 67 -29.97 35.78 15.01
N SER A 68 -29.40 34.96 14.14
CA SER A 68 -27.94 34.89 13.93
C SER A 68 -27.52 36.03 13.01
N GLU A 69 -27.06 37.13 13.59
CA GLU A 69 -26.62 38.32 12.85
C GLU A 69 -25.15 38.25 12.41
N ASP A 70 -24.38 37.30 12.96
CA ASP A 70 -22.95 37.14 12.67
C ASP A 70 -22.66 35.80 11.95
N PRO A 71 -21.88 35.80 10.84
CA PRO A 71 -21.41 34.60 10.15
C PRO A 71 -20.74 33.56 11.06
N ASP A 72 -20.18 33.97 12.20
CA ASP A 72 -19.51 33.07 13.14
C ASP A 72 -20.47 32.22 14.00
N ASP A 73 -21.72 32.65 14.20
CA ASP A 73 -22.72 31.85 14.92
C ASP A 73 -23.30 30.72 14.05
N LEU A 74 -23.31 30.90 12.73
CA LEU A 74 -23.70 29.86 11.78
C LEU A 74 -22.65 28.75 11.67
N LYS A 75 -21.38 29.02 12.02
CA LYS A 75 -20.30 28.01 12.06
C LYS A 75 -20.46 27.03 13.22
N LYS A 76 -21.06 27.45 14.34
CA LYS A 76 -21.33 26.57 15.51
C LYS A 76 -22.39 25.51 15.23
N LEU A 77 -23.25 25.73 14.23
CA LEU A 77 -24.36 24.82 13.89
C LEU A 77 -23.99 23.75 12.87
N ASN A 78 -22.82 23.85 12.22
CA ASN A 78 -22.35 22.87 11.23
C ASN A 78 -21.34 21.88 11.83
N ILE A 79 -21.76 21.14 12.86
CA ILE A 79 -20.97 20.05 13.48
C ILE A 79 -21.23 18.73 12.71
N ALA A 80 -21.04 18.73 11.40
CA ALA A 80 -21.10 17.50 10.62
C ALA A 80 -19.83 17.20 9.83
N ASN A 81 -19.06 18.20 9.37
CA ASN A 81 -17.78 17.94 8.71
C ASN A 81 -16.88 19.18 8.53
N THR A 82 -16.58 19.91 9.60
CA THR A 82 -15.59 21.01 9.53
C THR A 82 -14.27 20.57 10.19
N VAL A 83 -13.23 20.41 9.36
CA VAL A 83 -11.84 20.27 9.85
C VAL A 83 -11.29 21.68 10.01
N THR A 84 -11.41 22.23 11.22
CA THR A 84 -10.73 23.49 11.58
C THR A 84 -9.32 23.17 12.04
N VAL A 85 -8.32 23.55 11.24
CA VAL A 85 -6.91 23.47 11.66
C VAL A 85 -6.58 24.72 12.47
N THR A 86 -6.82 24.66 13.78
CA THR A 86 -6.36 25.69 14.71
C THR A 86 -4.90 25.40 15.08
N TYR A 87 -4.00 26.30 14.69
CA TYR A 87 -2.60 26.30 15.10
C TYR A 87 -2.53 27.13 16.39
N ASP A 88 -2.55 26.45 17.53
CA ASP A 88 -2.43 27.08 18.85
C ASP A 88 -1.36 26.37 19.68
N ASN A 89 -0.50 27.19 20.30
CA ASN A 89 0.62 26.89 21.18
C ASN A 89 1.86 26.14 20.62
N GLY A 90 2.90 26.94 20.33
CA GLY A 90 4.05 27.07 21.22
C GLY A 90 5.07 25.93 21.34
N ASN A 91 4.82 24.73 20.79
CA ASN A 91 5.61 23.55 21.15
C ASN A 91 6.19 22.78 19.95
N GLY A 92 5.96 23.23 18.71
CA GLY A 92 6.41 22.50 17.51
C GLY A 92 5.79 21.10 17.35
N SER A 93 4.82 20.74 18.20
CA SER A 93 4.08 19.49 18.10
C SER A 93 2.88 19.68 17.17
N LEU A 94 2.82 18.88 16.11
CA LEU A 94 1.64 18.73 15.26
C LEU A 94 0.37 18.59 16.12
N ASN A 95 -0.70 19.32 15.76
CA ASN A 95 -2.01 19.22 16.40
C ASN A 95 -2.40 17.73 16.54
N GLY A 96 -2.84 17.31 17.74
CA GLY A 96 -3.13 15.90 18.04
C GLY A 96 -4.09 15.25 17.04
N ALA A 97 -5.08 16.01 16.54
CA ALA A 97 -5.99 15.55 15.49
C ALA A 97 -5.26 15.32 14.15
N LEU A 98 -4.34 16.22 13.77
CA LEU A 98 -3.54 16.08 12.55
C LEU A 98 -2.58 14.90 12.64
N ARG A 99 -1.98 14.65 13.82
CA ARG A 99 -1.11 13.49 14.06
C ARG A 99 -1.88 12.18 13.91
N ILE A 100 -3.09 12.09 14.45
CA ILE A 100 -3.97 10.92 14.32
C ILE A 100 -4.35 10.71 12.85
N LEU A 101 -4.72 11.78 12.14
CA LEU A 101 -5.08 11.71 10.72
C LEU A 101 -3.91 11.18 9.86
N ILE A 102 -2.70 11.69 10.05
CA ILE A 102 -1.51 11.23 9.32
C ILE A 102 -1.24 9.75 9.65
N THR A 103 -1.32 9.38 10.93
CA THR A 103 -1.07 8.00 11.38
C THR A 103 -2.07 7.01 10.77
N LEU A 104 -3.37 7.33 10.77
CA LEU A 104 -4.40 6.49 10.16
C LEU A 104 -4.23 6.36 8.65
N THR A 105 -3.86 7.46 7.98
CA THR A 105 -3.57 7.47 6.55
C THR A 105 -2.40 6.53 6.23
N LEU A 106 -1.34 6.59 7.03
CA LEU A 106 -0.17 5.73 6.86
C LEU A 106 -0.50 4.25 7.11
N ILE A 107 -1.26 3.93 8.15
CA ILE A 107 -1.71 2.56 8.43
C ILE A 107 -2.56 2.01 7.28
N SER A 108 -3.35 2.83 6.60
CA SER A 108 -4.15 2.39 5.44
C SER A 108 -3.30 2.10 4.20
N LEU A 109 -2.23 2.86 3.97
CA LEU A 109 -1.38 2.70 2.78
C LEU A 109 -0.31 1.60 2.95
N ALA A 110 0.12 1.42 4.19
CA ALA A 110 1.13 0.50 4.65
C ALA A 110 1.05 -0.92 4.02
N PRO A 111 -0.10 -1.64 4.04
CA PRO A 111 -0.19 -2.98 3.46
C PRO A 111 0.13 -3.03 1.97
N THR A 112 -0.28 -1.99 1.23
CA THR A 112 -0.06 -1.94 -0.22
C THR A 112 1.40 -1.71 -0.56
N LEU A 113 2.09 -0.84 0.19
CA LEU A 113 3.52 -0.57 0.01
C LEU A 113 4.36 -1.82 0.29
N LEU A 114 4.06 -2.54 1.38
CA LEU A 114 4.78 -3.79 1.69
C LEU A 114 4.66 -4.80 0.56
N VAL A 115 3.45 -5.02 0.07
CA VAL A 115 3.20 -6.00 -0.99
C VAL A 115 3.98 -5.64 -2.26
N MET A 116 4.11 -4.35 -2.59
CA MET A 116 4.88 -3.89 -3.75
C MET A 116 6.40 -4.06 -3.62
N MET A 117 6.94 -4.17 -2.40
CA MET A 117 8.37 -4.43 -2.16
C MET A 117 8.73 -5.93 -2.15
N THR A 118 7.77 -6.80 -2.47
CA THR A 118 7.94 -8.26 -2.45
C THR A 118 7.72 -8.88 -3.83
N SER A 119 7.82 -10.21 -3.93
CA SER A 119 7.52 -10.98 -5.15
C SER A 119 6.06 -10.91 -5.62
N PHE A 120 5.15 -10.32 -4.84
CA PHE A 120 3.71 -10.35 -5.13
C PHE A 120 3.35 -9.76 -6.49
N THR A 121 3.97 -8.64 -6.87
CA THR A 121 3.65 -7.90 -8.09
C THR A 121 3.79 -8.76 -9.34
N ARG A 122 4.92 -9.48 -9.49
CA ARG A 122 5.15 -10.36 -10.64
C ARG A 122 4.17 -11.54 -10.67
N ILE A 123 3.90 -12.12 -9.50
CA ILE A 123 3.02 -13.28 -9.37
C ILE A 123 1.58 -12.93 -9.75
N VAL A 124 1.01 -11.86 -9.18
CA VAL A 124 -0.40 -11.49 -9.41
C VAL A 124 -0.64 -11.15 -10.88
N ILE A 125 0.32 -10.48 -11.53
CA ILE A 125 0.23 -10.12 -12.95
C ILE A 125 0.31 -11.37 -13.83
N ALA A 126 1.26 -12.27 -13.58
CA ALA A 126 1.36 -13.51 -14.36
C ALA A 126 0.12 -14.40 -14.24
N LEU A 127 -0.45 -14.52 -13.02
CA LEU A 127 -1.71 -15.23 -12.79
C LEU A 127 -2.90 -14.55 -13.50
N HIS A 128 -2.91 -13.21 -13.53
CA HIS A 128 -3.91 -12.47 -14.29
C HIS A 128 -3.83 -12.74 -15.79
N PHE A 129 -2.62 -12.69 -16.38
CA PHE A 129 -2.39 -13.06 -17.78
C PHE A 129 -2.83 -14.49 -18.07
N THR A 130 -2.57 -15.43 -17.16
CA THR A 130 -3.00 -16.83 -17.29
C THR A 130 -4.51 -16.93 -17.41
N ARG A 131 -5.27 -16.29 -16.51
CA ARG A 131 -6.73 -16.29 -16.56
C ARG A 131 -7.24 -15.72 -17.88
N THR A 132 -6.70 -14.57 -18.29
CA THR A 132 -7.11 -13.90 -19.53
C THR A 132 -6.77 -14.73 -20.77
N ALA A 133 -5.64 -15.45 -20.77
CA ALA A 133 -5.20 -16.29 -21.89
C ALA A 133 -6.11 -17.51 -22.12
N ILE A 134 -6.52 -18.17 -21.03
CA ILE A 134 -7.47 -19.31 -21.07
C ILE A 134 -8.85 -18.86 -21.58
N GLY A 135 -9.21 -17.58 -21.37
CA GLY A 135 -10.44 -16.98 -21.87
C GLY A 135 -11.64 -17.14 -20.95
N THR A 136 -11.44 -17.51 -19.69
CA THR A 136 -12.51 -17.71 -18.71
C THR A 136 -12.98 -16.37 -18.11
N GLN A 137 -14.27 -16.08 -18.24
CA GLN A 137 -14.82 -14.77 -17.84
C GLN A 137 -14.76 -14.52 -16.32
N THR A 138 -14.99 -15.54 -15.48
CA THR A 138 -15.12 -15.37 -14.02
C THR A 138 -14.32 -16.37 -13.18
N SER A 139 -13.73 -17.39 -13.81
CA SER A 139 -13.02 -18.47 -13.11
C SER A 139 -11.54 -18.47 -13.48
N PRO A 140 -10.58 -18.49 -12.54
CA PRO A 140 -10.76 -18.36 -11.09
C PRO A 140 -11.13 -16.92 -10.65
N PRO A 141 -11.87 -16.75 -9.53
CA PRO A 141 -12.18 -15.43 -8.97
C PRO A 141 -10.91 -14.63 -8.60
N ASN A 142 -10.97 -13.30 -8.70
CA ASN A 142 -9.84 -12.41 -8.34
C ASN A 142 -9.32 -12.68 -6.92
N ILE A 143 -10.22 -12.92 -5.97
CA ILE A 143 -9.86 -13.21 -4.57
C ILE A 143 -9.02 -14.48 -4.47
N VAL A 144 -9.31 -15.51 -5.27
CA VAL A 144 -8.54 -16.76 -5.29
C VAL A 144 -7.15 -16.51 -5.87
N MET A 145 -7.04 -15.74 -6.96
CA MET A 145 -5.74 -15.36 -7.53
C MET A 145 -4.89 -14.57 -6.54
N ILE A 146 -5.48 -13.58 -5.86
CA ILE A 146 -4.80 -12.79 -4.83
C ILE A 146 -4.37 -13.69 -3.66
N GLY A 147 -5.22 -14.63 -3.24
CA GLY A 147 -4.91 -15.59 -2.19
C GLY A 147 -3.71 -16.48 -2.56
N ILE A 148 -3.70 -17.05 -3.77
CA ILE A 148 -2.57 -17.84 -4.28
C ILE A 148 -1.32 -16.97 -4.35
N ALA A 149 -1.42 -15.74 -4.88
CA ALA A 149 -0.29 -14.82 -4.98
C ALA A 149 0.31 -14.49 -3.61
N LEU A 150 -0.52 -14.28 -2.59
CA LEU A 150 -0.08 -14.00 -1.23
C LEU A 150 0.61 -15.21 -0.60
N PHE A 151 0.05 -16.42 -0.73
CA PHE A 151 0.70 -17.63 -0.23
C PHE A 151 2.03 -17.93 -0.93
N MET A 152 2.10 -17.75 -2.25
CA MET A 152 3.36 -17.88 -2.98
C MET A 152 4.37 -16.83 -2.57
N THR A 153 3.93 -15.60 -2.32
CA THR A 153 4.81 -14.53 -1.81
C THR A 153 5.40 -14.90 -0.47
N LEU A 154 4.58 -15.40 0.47
CA LEU A 154 5.10 -15.86 1.77
C LEU A 154 6.08 -17.04 1.64
N PHE A 155 5.87 -17.92 0.66
CA PHE A 155 6.76 -19.04 0.38
C PHE A 155 8.11 -18.57 -0.18
N ILE A 156 8.10 -17.68 -1.18
CA ILE A 156 9.31 -17.16 -1.84
C ILE A 156 10.09 -16.23 -0.90
N MET A 157 9.38 -15.39 -0.14
CA MET A 157 9.97 -14.41 0.79
C MET A 157 10.37 -15.00 2.14
N GLN A 158 10.20 -16.30 2.36
CA GLN A 158 10.57 -16.95 3.62
C GLN A 158 11.98 -16.59 4.13
N PRO A 159 13.07 -16.66 3.32
CA PRO A 159 14.41 -16.31 3.80
C PRO A 159 14.51 -14.86 4.27
N THR A 160 14.02 -13.91 3.47
CA THR A 160 14.01 -12.47 3.81
C THR A 160 13.22 -12.19 5.07
N LEU A 161 12.03 -12.78 5.22
CA LEU A 161 11.20 -12.62 6.42
C LEU A 161 11.86 -13.22 7.66
N THR A 162 12.61 -14.31 7.50
CA THR A 162 13.32 -14.96 8.60
C THR A 162 14.51 -14.11 9.07
N GLU A 163 15.24 -13.51 8.13
CA GLU A 163 16.35 -12.58 8.40
C GLU A 163 15.84 -11.34 9.15
N VAL A 164 14.79 -10.69 8.65
CA VAL A 164 14.15 -9.55 9.33
C VAL A 164 13.67 -9.92 10.73
N TYR A 165 13.10 -11.13 10.90
CA TYR A 165 12.64 -11.58 12.21
C TYR A 165 13.79 -11.73 13.21
N ASN A 166 14.89 -12.37 12.80
CA ASN A 166 16.02 -12.62 13.69
C ASN A 166 16.83 -11.35 13.98
N ASP A 167 17.02 -10.50 12.98
CA ASP A 167 17.98 -9.39 13.05
C ASP A 167 17.33 -8.07 13.46
N ALA A 168 16.03 -7.88 13.21
CA ALA A 168 15.32 -6.65 13.58
C ALA A 168 14.25 -6.90 14.66
N VAL A 169 13.38 -7.90 14.50
CA VAL A 169 12.24 -8.09 15.42
C VAL A 169 12.68 -8.52 16.81
N ILE A 170 13.52 -9.57 16.91
CA ILE A 170 13.97 -10.08 18.21
C ILE A 170 14.74 -9.00 19.02
N PRO A 171 15.73 -8.27 18.44
CA PRO A 171 16.44 -7.22 19.18
C PRO A 171 15.53 -6.07 19.60
N PHE A 172 14.58 -5.68 18.76
CA PHE A 172 13.61 -4.62 19.07
C PHE A 172 12.68 -5.02 20.23
N GLU A 173 12.14 -6.25 20.22
CA GLU A 173 11.30 -6.75 21.32
C GLU A 173 12.07 -6.89 22.65
N ASN A 174 13.37 -7.18 22.56
CA ASN A 174 14.26 -7.24 23.72
C ASN A 174 14.74 -5.85 24.20
N GLY A 175 14.31 -4.77 23.55
CA GLY A 175 14.71 -3.40 23.89
C GLY A 175 16.18 -3.09 23.61
N GLN A 176 16.84 -3.87 22.75
CA GLN A 176 18.25 -3.72 22.38
C GLN A 176 18.45 -2.74 21.22
N MET A 177 17.37 -2.27 20.61
CA MET A 177 17.38 -1.48 19.39
C MET A 177 16.32 -0.38 19.45
N ASP A 178 16.68 0.83 19.02
CA ASP A 178 15.72 1.95 18.92
C ASP A 178 14.82 1.81 17.68
N GLN A 179 13.72 2.53 17.65
CA GLN A 179 12.75 2.51 16.55
C GLN A 179 13.39 2.85 15.20
N LYS A 180 14.34 3.79 15.16
CA LYS A 180 15.04 4.16 13.92
C LYS A 180 15.97 3.04 13.43
N GLU A 181 16.73 2.45 14.34
CA GLU A 181 17.68 1.39 14.03
C GLU A 181 16.97 0.09 13.60
N PHE A 182 15.81 -0.21 14.20
CA PHE A 182 14.93 -1.30 13.79
C PHE A 182 14.55 -1.23 12.32
N ILE A 183 14.46 -0.02 11.79
CA ILE A 183 14.00 0.22 10.44
C ILE A 183 15.08 0.14 9.41
N ASP A 184 16.22 0.72 9.73
CA ASP A 184 17.39 0.61 8.88
C ASP A 184 17.79 -0.88 8.78
N THR A 185 17.73 -1.60 9.91
CA THR A 185 18.02 -3.05 9.97
C THR A 185 16.96 -3.88 9.24
N ALA A 186 15.66 -3.64 9.49
CA ALA A 186 14.59 -4.38 8.82
C ALA A 186 14.56 -4.16 7.30
N MET A 187 14.99 -2.99 6.83
CA MET A 187 15.01 -2.66 5.40
C MET A 187 16.17 -3.36 4.66
N GLY A 188 17.26 -3.71 5.34
CA GLY A 188 18.44 -4.35 4.74
C GLY A 188 18.11 -5.60 3.91
N PRO A 189 17.44 -6.62 4.49
CA PRO A 189 17.07 -7.84 3.76
C PRO A 189 16.13 -7.58 2.57
N PHE A 190 15.20 -6.62 2.69
CA PHE A 190 14.33 -6.23 1.56
C PHE A 190 15.14 -5.56 0.45
N ARG A 191 16.11 -4.70 0.78
CA ARG A 191 17.01 -4.09 -0.21
C ARG A 191 17.81 -5.15 -0.95
N GLN A 192 18.36 -6.13 -0.23
CA GLN A 192 19.09 -7.24 -0.83
C GLN A 192 18.21 -8.07 -1.78
N PHE A 193 16.99 -8.39 -1.36
CA PHE A 193 16.02 -9.07 -2.22
C PHE A 193 15.68 -8.27 -3.48
N MET A 194 15.33 -6.99 -3.33
CA MET A 194 14.97 -6.12 -4.46
C MET A 194 16.13 -5.96 -5.44
N TYR A 195 17.33 -5.71 -4.94
CA TYR A 195 18.53 -5.55 -5.78
C TYR A 195 18.82 -6.80 -6.61
N GLY A 196 18.70 -8.00 -6.03
CA GLY A 196 18.90 -9.26 -6.74
C GLY A 196 17.92 -9.50 -7.90
N GLN A 197 16.75 -8.86 -7.88
CA GLN A 197 15.71 -8.99 -8.91
C GLN A 197 15.65 -7.81 -9.88
N THR A 198 16.24 -6.66 -9.52
CA THR A 198 16.16 -5.43 -10.30
C THR A 198 17.17 -5.46 -11.45
N GLN A 199 16.76 -5.01 -12.64
CA GLN A 199 17.69 -4.95 -13.77
C GLN A 199 18.60 -3.73 -13.63
N THR A 200 19.90 -3.90 -13.87
CA THR A 200 20.92 -2.83 -13.88
C THR A 200 20.52 -1.62 -14.72
N LYS A 201 19.85 -1.85 -15.85
CA LYS A 201 19.36 -0.79 -16.74
C LYS A 201 18.26 0.07 -16.11
N ASP A 202 17.40 -0.55 -15.31
CA ASP A 202 16.26 0.11 -14.68
C ASP A 202 16.78 0.93 -13.48
N VAL A 203 17.72 0.40 -12.69
CA VAL A 203 18.44 1.17 -11.64
C VAL A 203 19.16 2.37 -12.24
N ARG A 204 19.95 2.17 -13.31
CA ARG A 204 20.70 3.24 -13.97
C ARG A 204 19.80 4.37 -14.44
N LEU A 205 18.64 4.05 -15.00
CA LEU A 205 17.68 5.05 -15.45
C LEU A 205 17.22 5.95 -14.29
N PHE A 206 16.84 5.38 -13.16
CA PHE A 206 16.40 6.18 -12.02
C PHE A 206 17.54 6.94 -11.34
N MET A 207 18.76 6.39 -11.31
CA MET A 207 19.95 7.11 -10.84
C MET A 207 20.29 8.30 -11.73
N GLU A 208 20.16 8.15 -13.05
CA GLU A 208 20.38 9.23 -14.02
C GLU A 208 19.34 10.35 -13.88
N ILE A 209 18.08 9.99 -13.63
CA ILE A 209 16.99 10.94 -13.35
C ILE A 209 17.27 11.75 -12.08
N ASP A 210 17.83 11.12 -11.05
CA ASP A 210 18.16 11.77 -9.78
C ASP A 210 19.56 12.41 -9.76
N HIS A 211 20.29 12.35 -10.88
CA HIS A 211 21.67 12.84 -11.04
C HIS A 211 22.67 12.27 -10.02
N ILE A 212 22.49 11.01 -9.62
CA ILE A 212 23.36 10.32 -8.68
C ILE A 212 24.31 9.38 -9.46
N GLU A 213 25.61 9.50 -9.20
CA GLU A 213 26.59 8.56 -9.75
C GLU A 213 26.48 7.20 -9.05
N TRP A 214 26.44 6.13 -9.85
CA TRP A 214 26.33 4.77 -9.35
C TRP A 214 27.67 4.04 -9.51
N ASP A 215 28.22 3.56 -8.39
CA ASP A 215 29.47 2.77 -8.31
C ASP A 215 29.26 1.27 -8.60
N GLY A 216 28.02 0.82 -8.78
CA GLY A 216 27.66 -0.58 -9.01
C GLY A 216 27.23 -1.34 -7.75
N GLU A 217 27.45 -0.78 -6.57
CA GLU A 217 27.14 -1.41 -5.29
C GLU A 217 25.68 -1.17 -4.86
N LEU A 218 25.18 -1.99 -3.94
CA LEU A 218 23.84 -1.84 -3.36
C LEU A 218 23.76 -0.65 -2.40
N GLU A 219 24.82 -0.39 -1.64
CA GLU A 219 24.83 0.60 -0.57
C GLU A 219 24.66 2.04 -1.09
N SER A 220 25.16 2.31 -2.29
CA SER A 220 25.07 3.61 -2.94
C SER A 220 23.68 3.95 -3.49
N ILE A 221 22.77 2.98 -3.58
CA ILE A 221 21.45 3.17 -4.18
C ILE A 221 20.44 3.63 -3.11
N PRO A 222 19.86 4.84 -3.19
CA PRO A 222 18.82 5.27 -2.26
C PRO A 222 17.54 4.43 -2.38
N ASN A 223 16.80 4.26 -1.28
CA ASN A 223 15.50 3.56 -1.31
C ASN A 223 14.51 4.20 -2.30
N VAL A 224 14.56 5.53 -2.42
CA VAL A 224 13.73 6.32 -3.34
C VAL A 224 13.98 5.95 -4.81
N VAL A 225 15.16 5.43 -5.14
CA VAL A 225 15.54 4.93 -6.47
C VAL A 225 15.28 3.43 -6.59
N LEU A 226 15.71 2.65 -5.59
CA LEU A 226 15.65 1.19 -5.64
C LEU A 226 14.22 0.66 -5.75
N ILE A 227 13.30 1.17 -4.93
CA ILE A 227 11.91 0.71 -4.90
C ILE A 227 11.21 0.89 -6.26
N PRO A 228 11.17 2.08 -6.88
CA PRO A 228 10.55 2.24 -8.19
C PRO A 228 11.28 1.47 -9.29
N SER A 229 12.62 1.38 -9.24
CA SER A 229 13.41 0.57 -10.18
C SER A 229 13.02 -0.91 -10.13
N PHE A 230 12.85 -1.45 -8.90
CA PHE A 230 12.40 -2.80 -8.66
C PHE A 230 10.99 -3.02 -9.21
N ILE A 231 10.04 -2.14 -8.90
CA ILE A 231 8.66 -2.26 -9.39
C ILE A 231 8.63 -2.29 -10.93
N VAL A 232 9.38 -1.40 -11.59
CA VAL A 232 9.46 -1.39 -13.07
C VAL A 232 10.08 -2.68 -13.61
N SER A 233 11.13 -3.19 -12.96
CA SER A 233 11.77 -4.46 -13.32
C SER A 233 10.81 -5.64 -13.18
N GLU A 234 10.08 -5.71 -12.06
CA GLU A 234 9.08 -6.74 -11.80
C GLU A 234 7.93 -6.69 -12.82
N LEU A 235 7.41 -5.50 -13.11
CA LEU A 235 6.39 -5.29 -14.13
C LEU A 235 6.88 -5.81 -15.48
N ARG A 236 8.08 -5.42 -15.91
CA ARG A 236 8.67 -5.86 -17.18
C ARG A 236 8.74 -7.39 -17.25
N THR A 237 9.30 -8.02 -16.22
CA THR A 237 9.44 -9.49 -16.15
C THR A 237 8.07 -10.18 -16.14
N ALA A 238 7.11 -9.65 -15.39
CA ALA A 238 5.76 -10.19 -15.31
C ALA A 238 5.01 -10.13 -16.64
N PHE A 239 5.17 -9.04 -17.39
CA PHE A 239 4.60 -8.89 -18.72
C PHE A 239 5.26 -9.83 -19.73
N ILE A 240 6.57 -10.05 -19.65
CA ILE A 240 7.27 -11.04 -20.50
C ILE A 240 6.72 -12.44 -20.21
N ILE A 241 6.61 -12.83 -18.94
CA ILE A 241 6.03 -14.11 -18.53
C ILE A 241 4.57 -14.22 -19.02
N GLY A 242 3.78 -13.17 -18.80
CA GLY A 242 2.40 -13.09 -19.25
C GLY A 242 2.25 -13.26 -20.76
N PHE A 243 3.11 -12.61 -21.54
CA PHE A 243 3.17 -12.76 -22.99
C PHE A 243 3.52 -14.20 -23.40
N LEU A 244 4.54 -14.81 -22.79
CA LEU A 244 4.92 -16.20 -23.07
C LEU A 244 3.80 -17.19 -22.76
N ILE A 245 3.05 -16.97 -21.68
CA ILE A 245 1.85 -17.76 -21.36
C ILE A 245 0.78 -17.58 -22.44
N TYR A 246 0.65 -16.39 -23.00
CA TYR A 246 -0.40 -16.04 -23.96
C TYR A 246 -0.19 -16.65 -25.37
N VAL A 247 1.07 -16.85 -25.79
CA VAL A 247 1.45 -17.36 -27.12
C VAL A 247 0.73 -18.65 -27.53
N PRO A 248 0.77 -19.76 -26.75
CA PRO A 248 0.10 -21.00 -27.17
C PRO A 248 -1.42 -20.85 -27.33
N PHE A 249 -2.05 -20.00 -26.52
CA PHE A 249 -3.51 -19.80 -26.58
C PHE A 249 -3.92 -18.93 -27.78
N ILE A 250 -3.11 -17.95 -28.17
CA ILE A 250 -3.32 -17.19 -29.41
C ILE A 250 -3.30 -18.11 -30.63
N VAL A 251 -2.37 -19.06 -30.66
CA VAL A 251 -2.28 -20.02 -31.79
C VAL A 251 -3.57 -20.82 -31.89
N ILE A 252 -4.14 -21.27 -30.78
CA ILE A 252 -5.43 -21.97 -30.76
C ILE A 252 -6.55 -21.07 -31.30
N ASP A 253 -6.61 -19.80 -30.88
CA ASP A 253 -7.61 -18.85 -31.38
C ASP A 253 -7.51 -18.65 -32.89
N MET A 254 -6.29 -18.47 -33.41
CA MET A 254 -6.04 -18.27 -34.84
C MET A 254 -6.42 -19.51 -35.66
N VAL A 255 -6.11 -20.71 -35.17
CA VAL A 255 -6.47 -21.97 -35.82
C VAL A 255 -7.99 -22.15 -35.83
N VAL A 256 -8.66 -22.00 -34.68
CA VAL A 256 -10.12 -22.15 -34.59
C VAL A 256 -10.84 -21.11 -35.46
N ALA A 257 -10.36 -19.86 -35.47
CA ALA A 257 -10.93 -18.80 -36.32
C ALA A 257 -10.83 -19.15 -37.81
N SER A 258 -9.68 -19.64 -38.28
CA SER A 258 -9.51 -20.01 -39.70
C SER A 258 -10.42 -21.18 -40.11
N VAL A 259 -10.63 -22.16 -39.23
CA VAL A 259 -11.56 -23.28 -39.47
C VAL A 259 -13.02 -22.78 -39.50
N LEU A 260 -13.43 -21.94 -38.55
CA LEU A 260 -14.79 -21.38 -38.53
C LEU A 260 -15.10 -20.52 -39.76
N MET A 261 -14.14 -19.69 -40.17
CA MET A 261 -14.26 -18.90 -41.40
C MET A 261 -14.37 -19.81 -42.63
N SER A 262 -13.63 -20.92 -42.68
CA SER A 262 -13.72 -21.90 -43.76
C SER A 262 -15.07 -22.64 -43.81
N MET A 263 -15.77 -22.76 -42.69
CA MET A 263 -17.12 -23.33 -42.63
C MET A 263 -18.23 -22.31 -42.97
N GLY A 264 -17.88 -21.03 -43.15
CA GLY A 264 -18.84 -19.96 -43.41
C GLY A 264 -19.54 -19.41 -42.16
N MET A 265 -19.11 -19.79 -40.96
CA MET A 265 -19.71 -19.32 -39.69
C MET A 265 -19.05 -18.00 -39.23
N MET A 266 -19.34 -16.91 -39.93
CA MET A 266 -18.77 -15.59 -39.63
C MET A 266 -19.36 -14.90 -38.37
N MET A 267 -20.55 -15.34 -37.93
CA MET A 267 -21.31 -14.70 -36.83
C MET A 267 -20.94 -15.22 -35.43
N LEU A 268 -20.25 -16.36 -35.31
CA LEU A 268 -19.86 -16.92 -34.02
C LEU A 268 -18.49 -16.38 -33.62
N PRO A 269 -18.34 -15.77 -32.42
CA PRO A 269 -17.04 -15.33 -31.93
C PRO A 269 -16.08 -16.53 -31.82
N PRO A 270 -14.94 -16.53 -32.54
CA PRO A 270 -14.01 -17.66 -32.51
C PRO A 270 -13.50 -18.00 -31.11
N THR A 271 -13.37 -16.99 -30.25
CA THR A 271 -12.94 -17.13 -28.86
C THR A 271 -13.87 -18.00 -28.03
N THR A 272 -15.18 -17.94 -28.28
CA THR A 272 -16.16 -18.77 -27.54
C THR A 272 -16.01 -20.24 -27.87
N ILE A 273 -15.67 -20.56 -29.12
CA ILE A 273 -15.48 -21.92 -29.59
C ILE A 273 -14.10 -22.46 -29.21
N SER A 274 -13.07 -21.61 -29.15
CA SER A 274 -11.71 -22.01 -28.76
C SER A 274 -11.55 -22.26 -27.26
N MET A 275 -12.33 -21.58 -26.39
CA MET A 275 -12.31 -21.74 -24.93
C MET A 275 -12.20 -23.19 -24.43
N PRO A 276 -13.10 -24.13 -24.80
CA PRO A 276 -13.01 -25.51 -24.31
C PRO A 276 -11.71 -26.21 -24.71
N PHE A 277 -11.17 -25.94 -25.91
CA PHE A 277 -9.89 -26.49 -26.35
C PHE A 277 -8.72 -25.92 -25.55
N LYS A 278 -8.75 -24.63 -25.24
CA LYS A 278 -7.74 -23.98 -24.38
C LYS A 278 -7.73 -24.58 -22.97
N ILE A 279 -8.91 -24.75 -22.37
CA ILE A 279 -9.05 -25.35 -21.04
C ILE A 279 -8.55 -26.80 -21.07
N LEU A 280 -8.93 -27.58 -22.08
CA LEU A 280 -8.47 -28.96 -22.23
C LEU A 280 -6.94 -29.03 -22.32
N LEU A 281 -6.32 -28.23 -23.19
CA LEU A 281 -4.87 -28.18 -23.34
C LEU A 281 -4.19 -27.77 -22.02
N PHE A 282 -4.75 -26.76 -21.33
CA PHE A 282 -4.21 -26.28 -20.07
C PHE A 282 -4.26 -27.36 -18.97
N VAL A 283 -5.35 -28.12 -18.89
CA VAL A 283 -5.48 -29.23 -17.92
C VAL A 283 -4.58 -30.41 -18.29
N LEU A 284 -4.50 -30.77 -19.57
CA LEU A 284 -3.65 -31.87 -20.04
C LEU A 284 -2.15 -31.60 -19.83
N ALA A 285 -1.74 -30.34 -19.92
CA ALA A 285 -0.37 -29.92 -19.69
C ALA A 285 -0.04 -29.67 -18.20
N ASP A 286 -0.97 -29.92 -17.29
CA ASP A 286 -0.87 -29.55 -15.86
C ASP A 286 -0.46 -28.07 -15.68
N GLY A 287 -1.17 -27.18 -16.38
CA GLY A 287 -0.76 -25.79 -16.58
C GLY A 287 -0.60 -24.99 -15.28
N TRP A 288 -1.40 -25.27 -14.24
CA TRP A 288 -1.24 -24.59 -12.94
C TRP A 288 0.10 -24.95 -12.28
N SER A 289 0.47 -26.23 -12.27
CA SER A 289 1.75 -26.69 -11.74
C SER A 289 2.92 -26.11 -12.52
N LEU A 290 2.82 -26.08 -13.86
CA LEU A 290 3.83 -25.49 -14.73
C LEU A 290 4.01 -23.99 -14.46
N ILE A 291 2.92 -23.23 -14.35
CA ILE A 291 2.99 -21.78 -14.15
C ILE A 291 3.53 -21.46 -12.76
N ILE A 292 3.00 -22.10 -11.72
CA ILE A 292 3.45 -21.89 -10.34
C ILE A 292 4.94 -22.28 -10.21
N GLY A 293 5.32 -23.44 -10.74
CA GLY A 293 6.70 -23.93 -10.68
C GLY A 293 7.68 -23.00 -11.39
N ASN A 294 7.35 -22.50 -12.59
CA ASN A 294 8.21 -21.58 -13.31
C ASN A 294 8.24 -20.18 -12.68
N LEU A 295 7.13 -19.72 -12.08
CA LEU A 295 7.12 -18.45 -11.34
C LEU A 295 8.06 -18.49 -10.14
N VAL A 296 8.00 -19.55 -9.33
CA VAL A 296 8.90 -19.71 -8.18
C VAL A 296 10.36 -19.77 -8.65
N LYS A 297 10.65 -20.55 -9.69
CA LYS A 297 11.99 -20.63 -10.30
C LYS A 297 12.47 -19.31 -10.91
N SER A 298 11.59 -18.34 -11.17
CA SER A 298 12.03 -17.04 -11.70
C SER A 298 12.67 -16.13 -10.66
N PHE A 299 12.56 -16.46 -9.37
CA PHE A 299 13.12 -15.69 -8.27
C PHE A 299 14.45 -16.26 -7.73
N TYR A 300 14.79 -17.51 -8.08
CA TYR A 300 16.01 -18.22 -7.66
C TYR A 300 16.89 -18.51 -8.87
#